data_AF-A0A6G2DBJ2-F1
#
_entry.id   AF-A0A6G2DBJ2-F1
#
_cell.length_a   1.000
_cell.length_b   1.000
_cell.length_c   1.000
_cell.angle_alpha   90.00
_cell.angle_beta   90.00
_cell.angle_gamma   90.00
#
_symmetry.space_group_name_H-M   'P 1'
#
loop_
_entity.id
_entity.type
_entity.pdbx_description
1 polymer ?
#
loop_
_entity_poly.entity_id
_entity_poly.type
_entity_poly.pdbx_seq_one_letter_code
_entity_poly.pdbx_strand_id
1 'polypeptide(L)' 'MGKIIGITGGIASGKSTVTNFLRQQGFQVVDADAVVHQLQKPGGRLFEALVQHFGQEIILENGELNRPLLA' A
#
# COMPACT_ATOMS: atom_id res chain seq x y z
N MET A 1 -4.58 3.07 -25.82
CA MET A 1 -3.62 3.13 -24.71
C MET A 1 -3.93 4.37 -23.90
N GLY A 2 -4.28 4.24 -22.61
CA GLY A 2 -4.62 5.39 -21.76
C GLY A 2 -3.38 6.14 -21.28
N LYS A 3 -3.55 7.41 -20.85
CA LYS A 3 -2.50 8.15 -20.15
C LYS A 3 -2.53 7.79 -18.66
N ILE A 4 -1.35 7.55 -18.07
CA ILE A 4 -1.19 7.35 -16.63
C ILE A 4 -0.80 8.68 -15.99
N ILE A 5 -1.51 9.07 -14.94
CA ILE A 5 -1.27 10.32 -14.20
C ILE A 5 -0.97 9.96 -12.74
N GLY A 6 0.20 10.38 -12.26
CA GLY A 6 0.58 10.23 -10.85
C GLY A 6 0.06 11.40 -10.01
N ILE A 7 -0.64 11.08 -8.92
CA ILE A 7 -1.10 12.07 -7.93
C ILE A 7 -0.21 11.92 -6.70
N THR A 8 0.51 12.99 -6.36
CA THR A 8 1.42 13.04 -5.20
C THR A 8 1.18 14.31 -4.38
N GLY A 9 1.81 14.40 -3.22
CA GLY A 9 1.65 15.49 -2.26
C GLY A 9 1.95 15.05 -0.83
N GLY A 10 2.20 16.02 0.06
CA GLY A 10 2.50 15.77 1.47
C GLY A 10 1.35 15.14 2.26
N ILE A 11 1.62 14.80 3.52
CA ILE A 11 0.60 14.34 4.46
C ILE A 11 -0.49 15.43 4.58
N ALA A 12 -1.75 15.01 4.65
CA ALA A 12 -2.92 15.90 4.73
C ALA A 12 -3.12 16.91 3.58
N SER A 13 -2.44 16.75 2.43
CA SER A 13 -2.58 17.65 1.28
C SER A 13 -3.86 17.45 0.45
N GLY A 14 -4.82 16.65 0.91
CA GLY A 14 -6.09 16.40 0.20
C GLY A 14 -6.03 15.40 -0.97
N LYS A 15 -4.97 14.60 -1.10
CA LYS A 15 -4.87 13.57 -2.17
C LYS A 15 -6.08 12.62 -2.21
N SER A 16 -6.53 12.16 -1.05
CA SER A 16 -7.69 11.28 -0.94
C SER A 16 -8.97 11.97 -1.42
N THR A 17 -9.11 13.27 -1.19
CA THR A 17 -10.24 14.06 -1.70
C THR A 17 -10.22 14.13 -3.22
N VAL A 18 -9.07 14.44 -3.82
CA VAL A 18 -8.92 14.54 -5.29
C VAL A 18 -9.14 13.18 -5.96
N THR A 19 -8.53 12.12 -5.44
CA THR A 19 -8.69 10.76 -5.97
C THR A 19 -10.12 10.27 -5.87
N ASN A 20 -10.84 10.58 -4.78
CA ASN A 20 -12.26 10.23 -4.65
C ASN A 20 -13.14 11.02 -5.63
N PHE A 21 -12.86 12.30 -5.84
CA PHE A 21 -13.53 13.09 -6.87
C PHE A 21 -13.35 12.45 -8.25
N LEU A 22 -12.11 12.07 -8.62
CA LEU A 22 -11.84 11.41 -9.90
C LEU A 22 -12.59 10.07 -10.06
N ARG A 23 -12.67 9.26 -9.00
CA ARG A 23 -13.49 8.04 -8.99
C ARG A 23 -14.96 8.34 -9.29
N GLN A 24 -15.53 9.38 -8.66
CA GLN A 24 -16.92 9.80 -8.88
C GLN A 24 -17.16 10.29 -10.32
N GLN A 25 -16.14 10.86 -10.97
CA GLN A 25 -16.20 11.25 -12.38
C GLN A 25 -16.00 10.06 -13.35
N GLY A 26 -15.88 8.83 -12.85
CA GLY A 26 -15.75 7.62 -13.67
C GLY A 26 -14.31 7.26 -14.05
N PHE A 27 -13.30 7.96 -13.50
CA PHE A 27 -11.91 7.59 -13.74
C PHE A 27 -11.49 6.41 -12.87
N GLN A 28 -10.69 5.52 -13.45
CA GLN A 28 -10.01 4.49 -12.68
C GLN A 28 -8.89 5.12 -11.86
N VAL A 29 -8.89 4.85 -10.56
CA VAL A 29 -7.85 5.33 -9.64
C VAL A 29 -7.25 4.14 -8.91
N VAL A 30 -5.95 3.93 -9.14
CA VAL A 30 -5.13 2.96 -8.42
C VAL A 30 -4.51 3.65 -7.21
N ASP A 31 -4.78 3.12 -6.02
CA ASP A 31 -4.22 3.61 -4.77
C ASP A 31 -2.99 2.78 -4.40
N ALA A 32 -1.80 3.39 -4.47
CA ALA A 32 -0.55 2.70 -4.20
C ALA A 32 -0.44 2.24 -2.74
N ASP A 33 -0.91 3.04 -1.79
CA ASP A 33 -0.85 2.70 -0.37
C ASP A 33 -1.74 1.49 -0.06
N ALA A 34 -2.94 1.45 -0.66
CA ALA A 34 -3.84 0.31 -0.54
C ALA A 34 -3.26 -0.97 -1.15
N VAL A 35 -2.61 -0.86 -2.33
CA VAL A 35 -1.97 -2.00 -3.01
C VAL A 35 -0.82 -2.55 -2.16
N VAL A 36 0.07 -1.68 -1.66
CA VAL A 36 1.18 -2.10 -0.79
C VAL A 36 0.65 -2.76 0.47
N HIS A 37 -0.38 -2.20 1.10
CA HIS A 37 -1.01 -2.78 2.28
C HIS A 37 -1.56 -4.20 1.99
N GLN A 38 -2.18 -4.41 0.83
CA GLN A 38 -2.65 -5.74 0.41
C GLN A 38 -1.51 -6.74 0.22
N LEU A 39 -0.43 -6.32 -0.44
CA LEU A 39 0.71 -7.20 -0.72
C LEU A 39 1.49 -7.60 0.54
N GLN A 40 1.41 -6.78 1.59
CA GLN A 40 2.02 -7.03 2.91
C GLN A 40 1.17 -7.92 3.82
N LYS A 41 -0.05 -8.31 3.43
CA LYS A 41 -0.84 -9.25 4.24
C LYS A 41 -0.20 -10.64 4.25
N PRO A 42 -0.48 -11.48 5.27
CA PRO A 42 0.02 -12.85 5.32
C PRO A 42 -0.30 -13.62 4.03
N GLY A 43 0.70 -14.31 3.47
CA GLY A 43 0.60 -15.00 2.17
C GLY A 43 0.67 -14.08 0.94
N GLY A 44 0.88 -12.77 1.15
CA GLY A 44 1.15 -11.83 0.07
C GLY A 44 2.60 -11.90 -0.39
N ARG A 45 2.85 -11.61 -1.68
CA ARG A 45 4.21 -11.66 -2.25
C ARG A 45 5.20 -10.74 -1.55
N LEU A 46 4.74 -9.58 -1.07
CA LEU A 46 5.60 -8.65 -0.35
C LEU A 46 5.83 -9.11 1.10
N PHE A 47 4.84 -9.76 1.73
CA PHE A 47 5.04 -10.43 3.02
C PHE A 47 6.15 -11.47 2.95
N GLU A 48 6.09 -12.38 1.97
CA GLU A 48 7.10 -13.42 1.79
C GLU A 48 8.49 -12.83 1.54
N ALA A 49 8.59 -11.81 0.68
CA ALA A 49 9.86 -11.14 0.40
C ALA A 49 10.46 -10.45 1.63
N LEU A 50 9.62 -9.81 2.47
CA LEU A 50 10.05 -9.18 3.70
C LEU A 50 10.54 -10.21 4.72
N VAL A 51 9.82 -11.32 4.90
CA VAL A 51 10.22 -12.41 5.82
C VAL A 51 11.49 -13.10 5.34
N GLN A 52 11.66 -13.29 4.03
CA GLN A 52 12.90 -13.86 3.48
C GLN A 52 14.11 -12.95 3.71
N HIS A 53 13.91 -11.63 3.68
CA HIS A 53 14.99 -10.66 3.82
C HIS A 53 15.35 -10.35 5.29
N PHE A 54 14.32 -10.16 6.12
CA PHE A 54 14.47 -9.71 7.51
C PHE A 54 14.28 -10.83 8.54
N GLY A 55 13.92 -12.05 8.14
CA GLY A 55 13.68 -13.17 9.04
C GLY A 55 12.27 -13.24 9.62
N GLN A 56 12.03 -14.15 10.56
CA GLN A 56 10.70 -14.36 11.17
C GLN A 56 10.40 -13.41 12.33
N GLU A 57 11.40 -12.70 12.84
CA GLU A 57 11.28 -11.71 13.92
C GLU A 57 10.34 -10.54 13.58
N ILE A 58 10.09 -10.29 12.29
CA ILE A 58 9.16 -9.27 11.83
C ILE A 58 7.70 -9.75 11.81
N ILE A 59 7.41 -10.98 12.26
CA ILE A 59 6.06 -11.54 12.32
C ILE A 59 5.54 -11.47 13.76
N LEU A 60 4.38 -10.88 13.95
CA LEU A 60 3.65 -10.84 15.22
C LEU A 60 3.04 -12.21 15.54
N GLU A 61 2.67 -12.44 16.80
CA GLU A 61 2.02 -13.69 17.23
C GLU A 61 0.71 -13.98 16.48
N ASN A 62 0.03 -12.95 15.97
CA ASN A 62 -1.18 -13.09 15.16
C ASN A 62 -0.91 -13.46 13.69
N GLY A 63 0.35 -13.64 13.30
CA GLY A 63 0.79 -13.97 11.95
C GLY A 63 0.92 -12.77 11.00
N GLU A 64 0.67 -11.54 11.46
CA GLU A 64 0.83 -10.33 10.66
C GLU A 64 2.23 -9.73 10.77
N LEU A 65 2.59 -8.82 9.84
CA LEU A 65 3.86 -8.11 9.92
C LEU A 65 3.85 -7.08 11.05
N ASN A 66 4.93 -7.08 11.82
CA ASN A 66 5.29 -6.03 12.76
C ASN A 66 5.82 -4.81 12.01
N ARG A 67 4.90 -3.97 11.50
CA ARG A 67 5.24 -2.75 10.74
C ARG A 67 6.25 -1.83 11.42
N PRO A 68 6.18 -1.58 12.75
CA PRO A 68 7.19 -0.79 13.46
C PRO A 68 8.64 -1.30 13.34
N LEU A 69 8.85 -2.61 13.16
CA LEU A 69 10.20 -3.17 13.01
C LEU A 69 10.80 -2.98 11.60
N LEU A 70 10.00 -2.53 10.64
CA LEU A 70 10.40 -2.31 9.25
C LEU A 70 10.77 -0.84 8.96
N ALA A 71 10.80 0.02 9.98
CA ALA A 71 11.05 1.46 9.89
C ALA A 71 12.50 1.83 10.22
#